data_AF-A0A6G2VTA3-F1
#
_entry.id   AF-A0A6G2VTA3-F1
#
_cell.length_a   1.000
_cell.length_b   1.000
_cell.length_c   1.000
_cell.angle_alpha   90.00
_cell.angle_beta   90.00
_cell.angle_gamma   90.00
#
_symmetry.space_group_name_H-M   'P 1'
#
loop_
_entity.id
_entity.type
_entity.pdbx_description
1 polymer ?
#
loop_
_entity_poly.entity_id
_entity_poly.type
_entity_poly.pdbx_seq_one_letter_code
_entity_poly.pdbx_strand_id
1 'polypeptide(L)' 'VEGAARGVASVPGVRVEQAPGSGDDRIVELAAENAGRSRLVVTADRELRRRVTELGAEVTGPRAVWG' A
#
# COMPACT_ATOMS: atom_id res chain seq x y z
N VAL A 1 1.86 9.07 2.34
CA VAL A 1 3.25 9.24 1.89
C VAL A 1 4.04 9.69 3.09
N GLU A 2 5.28 9.25 3.17
CA GLU A 2 6.19 9.52 4.28
C GLU A 2 7.55 9.95 3.72
N GLY A 3 8.42 10.49 4.58
CA GLY A 3 9.79 10.83 4.21
C GLY A 3 9.91 11.65 2.92
N ALA A 4 10.77 11.19 2.00
CA ALA A 4 11.05 11.86 0.72
C ALA A 4 9.84 11.96 -0.22
N ALA A 5 8.79 11.16 -0.01
CA ALA A 5 7.55 11.22 -0.79
C ALA A 5 6.52 12.22 -0.22
N ARG A 6 6.84 12.90 0.89
CA ARG A 6 5.94 13.89 1.50
C ARG A 6 5.66 15.03 0.52
N GLY A 7 4.38 15.36 0.35
CA GLY A 7 3.93 16.46 -0.51
C GLY A 7 3.63 16.05 -1.95
N VAL A 8 3.79 14.77 -2.31
CA VAL A 8 3.32 14.25 -3.61
C VAL A 8 1.80 14.43 -3.70
N ALA A 9 1.35 15.09 -4.77
CA ALA A 9 -0.05 15.33 -5.03
C ALA A 9 -0.71 14.11 -5.70
N SER A 10 -2.02 13.97 -5.47
CA SER A 10 -2.83 13.02 -6.23
C SER A 10 -2.95 13.45 -7.69
N VAL A 11 -3.11 12.48 -8.59
CA VAL A 11 -3.43 12.70 -10.01
C VAL A 11 -4.72 11.95 -10.37
N PRO A 12 -5.41 12.25 -11.49
CA PRO A 12 -6.61 11.52 -11.86
C PRO A 12 -6.37 10.01 -11.89
N GLY A 13 -7.23 9.24 -11.20
CA GLY A 13 -7.11 7.78 -11.08
C GLY A 13 -6.12 7.28 -10.03
N VAL A 14 -5.31 8.15 -9.41
CA VAL A 14 -4.33 7.78 -8.37
C VAL A 14 -4.50 8.66 -7.15
N ARG A 15 -4.93 8.05 -6.04
CA ARG A 15 -5.04 8.72 -4.75
C ARG A 15 -3.74 8.57 -3.96
N VAL A 16 -3.28 9.67 -3.39
CA VAL A 16 -2.15 9.72 -2.48
C VAL A 16 -2.66 9.98 -1.06
N GLU A 17 -2.55 8.96 -0.21
CA GLU A 17 -2.95 9.02 1.20
C GLU A 17 -1.75 9.42 2.06
N GLN A 18 -1.93 10.35 3.00
CA GLN A 18 -0.88 10.69 3.98
C GLN A 18 -0.80 9.61 5.07
N ALA A 19 0.41 9.24 5.46
CA ALA A 19 0.65 8.30 6.56
C ALA A 19 1.23 9.10 7.73
N PRO A 20 0.41 9.50 8.73
CA PRO A 20 0.90 10.28 9.86
C PRO A 20 1.88 9.48 10.75
N GLY A 21 1.80 8.15 10.71
CA GLY A 21 2.78 7.20 11.26
C GLY A 21 3.55 6.48 10.15
N SER A 22 3.61 5.15 10.23
CA SER A 22 4.24 4.31 9.22
C SER A 22 3.37 4.17 7.97
N GLY A 23 4.00 4.25 6.79
CA GLY A 23 3.37 3.88 5.52
C GLY A 23 2.81 2.46 5.53
N ASP A 24 3.52 1.51 6.15
CA ASP A 24 3.12 0.10 6.20
C ASP A 24 1.84 -0.10 7.01
N ASP A 25 1.72 0.58 8.15
CA ASP A 25 0.50 0.52 8.96
C ASP A 25 -0.67 1.12 8.20
N ARG A 26 -0.46 2.24 7.50
CA ARG A 26 -1.51 2.84 6.67
C ARG A 26 -1.94 1.94 5.52
N ILE A 27 -1.02 1.19 4.92
CA ILE A 27 -1.34 0.20 3.89
C ILE A 27 -2.22 -0.92 4.45
N VAL A 28 -1.90 -1.42 5.65
CA VAL A 28 -2.68 -2.48 6.31
C VAL A 28 -4.10 -2.01 6.63
N GLU A 29 -4.25 -0.79 7.16
CA GLU A 29 -5.57 -0.18 7.40
C GLU A 29 -6.39 -0.11 6.11
N LEU A 30 -5.82 0.43 5.04
CA LEU A 30 -6.50 0.55 3.74
C LEU A 30 -6.90 -0.81 3.16
N ALA A 31 -6.06 -1.82 3.33
CA ALA A 31 -6.38 -3.19 2.89
C ALA A 31 -7.58 -3.76 3.66
N ALA A 32 -7.64 -3.53 4.99
CA ALA A 32 -8.76 -3.96 5.82
C ALA A 32 -10.06 -3.22 5.48
N GLU A 33 -10.00 -1.90 5.30
CA GLU A 33 -11.15 -1.06 4.93
C GLU A 33 -11.77 -1.47 3.58
N ASN A 34 -10.98 -2.07 2.69
CA ASN A 34 -11.40 -2.45 1.34
C ASN A 34 -11.63 -3.95 1.17
N ALA A 35 -11.96 -4.66 2.27
CA ALA A 35 -12.21 -6.10 2.31
C ALA A 35 -13.36 -6.62 1.40
N GLY A 36 -14.10 -5.74 0.72
CA GLY A 36 -15.18 -6.10 -0.22
C GLY A 36 -14.80 -6.18 -1.72
N ARG A 37 -13.54 -5.90 -2.08
CA ARG A 37 -13.07 -5.84 -3.50
C ARG A 37 -11.68 -6.42 -3.68
N SER A 38 -11.24 -6.86 -4.85
CA SER A 38 -9.85 -7.31 -5.02
C SER A 38 -8.84 -6.19 -4.66
N ARG A 39 -7.80 -6.54 -3.89
CA ARG A 39 -6.71 -5.63 -3.51
C ARG A 39 -5.37 -6.25 -3.84
N LEU A 40 -4.49 -5.48 -4.48
CA LEU A 40 -3.10 -5.83 -4.72
C LEU A 40 -2.21 -4.85 -3.97
N VAL A 41 -1.29 -5.36 -3.16
CA VAL A 41 -0.25 -4.56 -2.48
C VAL A 41 1.08 -4.79 -3.17
N VAL A 42 1.75 -3.71 -3.52
CA VAL A 42 3.11 -3.76 -4.09
C VAL A 42 4.10 -3.44 -2.98
N THR A 43 4.92 -4.41 -2.58
CA THR A 43 5.97 -4.18 -1.57
C THR A 43 7.12 -5.18 -1.71
N ALA A 44 8.32 -4.77 -1.31
CA ALA A 44 9.45 -5.68 -1.11
C ALA A 44 9.56 -6.18 0.34
N ASP A 45 8.81 -5.57 1.26
CA ASP A 45 8.84 -5.90 2.68
C ASP A 45 8.11 -7.21 2.97
N ARG A 46 8.77 -8.11 3.70
CA ARG A 46 8.25 -9.45 4.00
C ARG A 46 7.22 -9.44 5.14
N GLU A 47 7.37 -8.55 6.11
CA GLU A 47 6.43 -8.43 7.22
C GLU A 47 5.11 -7.83 6.74
N LEU A 48 5.17 -6.74 5.96
CA LEU A 48 3.99 -6.14 5.36
C LEU A 48 3.26 -7.15 4.47
N ARG A 49 4.00 -7.89 3.63
CA ARG A 49 3.43 -8.97 2.81
C ARG A 49 2.62 -9.95 3.65
N ARG A 50 3.15 -10.41 4.78
CA ARG A 50 2.44 -11.32 5.69
C ARG A 50 1.13 -10.68 6.18
N ARG A 51 1.22 -9.48 6.76
CA ARG A 51 0.08 -8.76 7.36
C ARG A 51 -1.06 -8.53 6.36
N VAL A 52 -0.76 -8.10 5.13
CA VAL A 52 -1.82 -7.82 4.14
C VAL A 52 -2.38 -9.10 3.50
N THR A 53 -1.58 -10.16 3.40
CA THR A 53 -2.08 -11.47 2.91
C THR A 53 -3.06 -12.08 3.92
N GLU A 54 -2.85 -11.89 5.23
CA GLU A 54 -3.80 -12.30 6.27
C GLU A 54 -5.16 -11.58 6.15
N LEU A 55 -5.18 -10.39 5.54
CA LEU A 55 -6.40 -9.65 5.21
C LEU A 55 -6.99 -10.02 3.83
N GLY A 56 -6.44 -11.03 3.17
CA GLY A 56 -6.87 -11.50 1.85
C GLY A 56 -6.46 -10.61 0.69
N ALA A 57 -5.45 -9.75 0.86
CA ALA A 57 -4.86 -9.01 -0.26
C ALA A 57 -3.83 -9.86 -1.01
N GLU A 58 -3.76 -9.67 -2.32
CA GLU A 58 -2.68 -10.20 -3.15
C GLU A 58 -1.42 -9.33 -2.98
N VAL A 59 -0.24 -9.91 -3.21
CA VAL A 59 1.04 -9.19 -3.06
C VAL A 59 1.97 -9.46 -4.23
N THR A 60 2.59 -8.39 -4.74
CA THR A 60 3.67 -8.47 -5.72
C THR A 60 4.86 -7.57 -5.34
N GLY A 61 6.00 -7.79 -5.98
CA GLY A 61 7.21 -6.99 -5.76
C GLY A 61 7.24 -5.71 -6.60
N PRO A 62 8.03 -4.68 -6.20
CA PRO A 62 8.11 -3.40 -6.92
C PRO A 62 8.55 -3.49 -8.39
N ARG A 63 9.28 -4.56 -8.76
CA ARG A 63 9.68 -4.80 -10.16
C ARG A 63 8.49 -4.99 -11.11
N ALA A 64 7.31 -5.31 -10.61
CA ALA A 64 6.12 -5.44 -11.44
C ALA A 64 5.62 -4.08 -11.98
N VAL A 65 6.05 -2.96 -11.39
CA VAL A 65 5.53 -1.62 -11.71
C VAL A 65 6.60 -0.59 -12.10
N TRP A 66 7.89 -0.89 -11.94
CA TRP A 66 9.02 -0.01 -12.31
C TRP A 66 10.11 -0.76 -13.12
N GLY A 67 9.70 -1.80 -13.85
CA GLY A 67 10.54 -2.61 -14.74
C GLY A 67 10.44 -2.16 -16.18
#